data_AF-A0A7C3ZJJ6-F1
#
_entry.id   AF-A0A7C3ZJJ6-F1
#
_cell.length_a   1.000
_cell.length_b   1.000
_cell.length_c   1.000
_cell.angle_alpha   90.00
_cell.angle_beta   90.00
_cell.angle_gamma   90.00
#
_symmetry.space_group_name_H-M   'P 1'
#
loop_
_entity.id
_entity.type
_entity.pdbx_description
1 polymer ?
#
loop_
_entity_poly.entity_id
_entity_poly.type
_entity_poly.pdbx_seq_one_letter_code
_entity_poly.pdbx_strand_id
1 'polypeptide(L)'
;MGFKLSDWIQTSKEVLKRLRELQEMPSADRLDLLKSMNYSLRAIERSIIGWLEWINNPNLMASFTLEEIREMHKTILEFAIKFLEYDIKVTKMGEDMAARKESRGGYTYV
;
A
#
# COMPACT_ATOMS: atom_id res chain seq x y z
N MET A 1 9.22 -22.11 -5.20
CA MET A 1 10.28 -21.41 -5.95
C MET A 1 11.00 -20.53 -4.94
N GLY A 2 12.26 -20.81 -4.60
CA GLY A 2 12.99 -20.08 -3.56
C GLY A 2 13.55 -18.77 -4.11
N PHE A 3 13.07 -17.63 -3.62
CA PHE A 3 13.70 -16.33 -3.87
C PHE A 3 14.96 -16.19 -3.03
N LYS A 4 16.02 -15.59 -3.59
CA LYS A 4 17.17 -15.16 -2.78
C LYS A 4 16.82 -13.87 -2.05
N LEU A 5 17.14 -13.79 -0.76
CA LEU A 5 16.94 -12.58 0.06
C LEU A 5 17.67 -11.37 -0.54
N SER A 6 18.84 -11.57 -1.15
CA SER A 6 19.58 -10.52 -1.86
C SER A 6 18.78 -9.87 -2.97
N ASP A 7 18.07 -10.70 -3.76
CA ASP A 7 17.30 -10.25 -4.91
C ASP A 7 16.07 -9.48 -4.43
N TRP A 8 15.43 -9.97 -3.35
CA TRP A 8 14.33 -9.27 -2.70
C TRP A 8 14.75 -7.87 -2.20
N ILE A 9 15.90 -7.77 -1.53
CA ILE A 9 16.43 -6.50 -1.03
C ILE A 9 16.73 -5.55 -2.19
N GLN A 10 17.38 -6.04 -3.25
CA GLN A 10 17.73 -5.22 -4.41
C GLN A 10 16.47 -4.67 -5.09
N THR A 11 15.49 -5.53 -5.39
CA THR A 11 14.22 -5.10 -5.98
C THR A 11 13.48 -4.12 -5.06
N SER A 12 13.49 -4.34 -3.74
CA SER A 12 12.82 -3.44 -2.80
C SER A 12 13.48 -2.05 -2.76
N LYS A 13 14.81 -1.98 -2.91
CA LYS A 13 15.54 -0.71 -3.03
C LYS A 13 15.19 0.04 -4.32
N GLU A 14 15.05 -0.67 -5.44
CA GLU A 14 14.66 -0.08 -6.72
C GLU A 14 13.23 0.47 -6.68
N VAL A 15 12.29 -0.30 -6.12
CA VAL A 15 10.91 0.15 -5.89
C VAL A 15 10.88 1.36 -4.96
N LEU A 16 11.62 1.34 -3.85
CA LEU A 16 11.70 2.47 -2.92
C LEU A 16 12.27 3.72 -3.58
N LYS A 17 13.32 3.59 -4.40
CA LYS A 17 13.87 4.70 -5.18
C LYS A 17 12.79 5.29 -6.09
N ARG A 18 12.04 4.44 -6.80
CA ARG A 18 10.97 4.89 -7.69
C ARG A 18 9.85 5.61 -6.94
N LEU A 19 9.44 5.10 -5.78
CA LEU A 19 8.42 5.76 -4.94
C LEU A 19 8.86 7.16 -4.49
N ARG A 20 10.15 7.34 -4.16
CA ARG A 20 10.71 8.66 -3.80
C ARG A 20 10.72 9.62 -4.98
N GLU A 21 11.02 9.15 -6.19
CA GLU A 21 10.93 9.98 -7.40
C GLU A 21 9.48 10.44 -7.68
N LEU A 22 8.50 9.57 -7.41
CA LEU A 22 7.07 9.90 -7.57
C LEU A 22 6.53 10.87 -6.51
N GLN A 23 7.27 11.13 -5.44
CA GLN A 23 6.91 12.13 -4.44
C GLN A 23 7.15 13.56 -4.97
N GLU A 24 8.14 13.73 -5.84
CA GLU A 24 8.59 15.03 -6.37
C GLU A 24 8.04 15.25 -7.78
N MET A 25 6.72 15.44 -7.90
CA MET A 25 6.04 15.65 -9.19
C MET A 25 5.39 17.04 -9.32
N PRO A 26 6.18 18.12 -9.47
CA PRO A 26 5.68 19.51 -9.45
C PRO A 26 4.74 19.89 -10.61
N SER A 27 4.73 19.10 -11.69
CA SER A 27 3.91 19.35 -12.89
C SER A 27 3.02 18.16 -13.28
N ALA A 28 2.66 17.28 -12.34
CA ALA A 28 1.83 16.11 -12.62
C ALA A 28 0.42 16.49 -13.06
N ASP A 29 -0.04 15.92 -14.17
CA ASP A 29 -1.45 15.95 -14.52
C ASP A 29 -2.25 14.87 -13.76
N ARG A 30 -3.57 14.84 -13.97
CA ARG A 30 -4.44 13.85 -13.30
C ARG A 30 -4.06 12.41 -13.65
N LEU A 31 -3.68 12.13 -14.89
CA LEU A 31 -3.32 10.79 -15.32
C LEU A 31 -1.99 10.34 -14.68
N ASP A 32 -1.03 11.25 -14.56
CA ASP A 32 0.24 11.00 -13.87
C ASP A 32 0.03 10.65 -12.39
N LEU A 33 -0.83 11.41 -11.70
CA LEU A 33 -1.19 11.12 -10.31
C LEU A 33 -1.85 9.74 -10.17
N LEU A 34 -2.78 9.38 -11.06
CA LEU A 34 -3.43 8.07 -11.03
C LEU A 34 -2.45 6.92 -11.29
N LYS A 35 -1.49 7.09 -12.20
CA LYS A 35 -0.42 6.11 -12.46
C LYS A 35 0.49 5.96 -11.23
N SER A 36 0.85 7.08 -10.59
CA SER A 36 1.65 7.08 -9.36
C SER A 36 0.94 6.36 -8.22
N MET A 37 -0.36 6.61 -8.03
CA MET A 37 -1.19 5.89 -7.06
C MET A 37 -1.23 4.38 -7.35
N ASN A 38 -1.45 3.99 -8.61
CA ASN A 38 -1.48 2.59 -9.00
C ASN A 38 -0.14 1.88 -8.70
N TYR A 39 0.98 2.50 -9.08
CA TYR A 39 2.30 1.97 -8.79
C TYR A 39 2.54 1.82 -7.28
N SER A 40 2.14 2.82 -6.49
CA SER A 40 2.28 2.81 -5.04
C SER A 40 1.50 1.68 -4.38
N LEU A 41 0.25 1.44 -4.81
CA LEU A 41 -0.57 0.34 -4.31
C LEU A 41 0.02 -1.03 -4.66
N ARG A 42 0.56 -1.20 -5.87
CA ARG A 42 1.26 -2.44 -6.26
C ARG A 42 2.53 -2.68 -5.47
N ALA A 43 3.28 -1.62 -5.16
CA ALA A 43 4.46 -1.72 -4.31
C ALA A 43 4.10 -2.17 -2.88
N ILE A 44 3.02 -1.62 -2.32
CA ILE A 44 2.47 -2.02 -1.01
C ILE A 44 2.02 -3.49 -1.06
N GLU A 45 1.20 -3.88 -2.04
CA GLU A 45 0.70 -5.24 -2.23
C GLU A 45 1.85 -6.27 -2.24
N ARG A 46 2.89 -6.03 -3.04
CA ARG A 46 4.08 -6.88 -3.09
C ARG A 46 4.74 -7.03 -1.72
N SER A 47 4.87 -5.93 -0.97
CA SER A 47 5.47 -5.96 0.36
C SER A 47 4.61 -6.73 1.36
N ILE A 48 3.28 -6.59 1.29
CA ILE A 48 2.33 -7.33 2.14
C ILE A 48 2.46 -8.83 1.90
N ILE A 49 2.53 -9.27 0.63
CA ILE A 49 2.69 -10.69 0.29
C ILE A 49 3.96 -11.25 0.95
N GLY A 50 5.10 -10.57 0.85
CA GLY A 50 6.35 -11.01 1.49
C GLY A 50 6.26 -11.06 3.01
N TRP A 51 5.60 -10.09 3.65
CA TRP A 51 5.36 -10.11 5.10
C TRP A 51 4.46 -11.27 5.53
N LEU A 52 3.40 -11.56 4.76
CA LEU A 52 2.51 -12.69 5.03
C LEU A 52 3.25 -14.03 4.91
N GLU A 53 4.16 -14.18 3.95
CA GLU A 53 5.02 -15.37 3.85
C GLU A 53 5.91 -15.54 5.09
N TRP A 54 6.47 -14.45 5.61
CA TRP A 54 7.33 -14.51 6.81
C TRP A 54 6.53 -14.84 8.07
N ILE A 55 5.42 -14.13 8.30
CA ILE A 55 4.56 -14.31 9.48
C ILE A 55 3.96 -15.73 9.51
N ASN A 56 3.59 -16.27 8.35
CA ASN A 56 3.05 -17.62 8.24
C ASN A 56 4.12 -18.73 8.31
N ASN A 57 5.38 -18.39 8.55
CA ASN A 57 6.46 -19.33 8.80
C ASN A 57 6.91 -19.26 10.28
N PRO A 58 6.34 -20.09 11.17
CA PRO A 58 6.65 -20.05 12.61
C PRO A 58 8.13 -20.29 12.93
N ASN A 59 8.82 -21.12 12.15
CA ASN A 59 10.24 -21.41 12.37
C ASN A 59 11.11 -20.18 12.08
N LEU A 60 10.77 -19.42 11.04
CA LEU A 60 11.42 -18.13 10.77
C LEU A 60 11.09 -17.13 11.87
N MET A 61 9.82 -17.00 12.24
CA MET A 61 9.39 -16.04 13.26
C MET A 61 10.01 -16.34 14.65
N ALA A 62 10.24 -17.61 14.98
CA ALA A 62 10.90 -18.02 16.21
C ALA A 62 12.40 -17.66 16.27
N SER A 63 13.02 -17.30 15.13
CA SER A 63 14.42 -16.85 15.11
C SER A 63 14.60 -15.38 15.52
N PHE A 64 13.53 -14.60 15.57
CA PHE A 64 13.54 -13.23 16.07
C PHE A 64 13.31 -13.18 17.58
N THR A 65 13.94 -12.20 18.23
CA THR A 65 13.68 -11.86 19.63
C THR A 65 12.28 -11.27 19.81
N LEU A 66 11.77 -11.29 21.04
CA LEU A 66 10.48 -10.70 21.36
C LEU A 66 10.49 -9.18 21.09
N GLU A 67 11.59 -8.50 21.36
CA GLU A 67 11.80 -7.08 21.13
C GLU A 67 11.71 -6.75 19.64
N GLU A 68 12.36 -7.52 18.77
CA GLU A 68 12.26 -7.38 17.30
C GLU A 68 10.82 -7.62 16.82
N ILE A 69 10.14 -8.65 17.33
CA ILE A 69 8.73 -8.92 17.00
C ILE A 69 7.83 -7.76 17.44
N ARG A 70 8.07 -7.18 18.62
CA ARG A 70 7.30 -6.02 19.12
C ARG A 70 7.49 -4.79 18.22
N GLU A 71 8.70 -4.53 17.75
CA GLU A 71 9.00 -3.44 16.82
C GLU A 71 8.27 -3.63 15.48
N MET A 72 8.37 -4.83 14.89
CA MET A 72 7.68 -5.18 13.64
C MET A 72 6.16 -5.04 13.79
N HIS A 73 5.60 -5.63 14.85
CA HIS A 73 4.18 -5.56 15.16
C HIS A 73 3.69 -4.11 15.25
N LYS A 74 4.37 -3.26 16.03
CA LYS A 74 3.99 -1.86 16.19
C LYS A 74 3.99 -1.13 14.84
N THR A 75 5.04 -1.30 14.06
CA THR A 75 5.21 -0.63 12.76
C THR A 75 4.11 -1.02 11.77
N ILE A 76 3.83 -2.33 11.62
CA ILE A 76 2.80 -2.83 10.71
C ILE A 76 1.41 -2.37 11.16
N LEU A 77 1.12 -2.45 12.46
CA LEU A 77 -0.17 -2.05 13.01
C LEU A 77 -0.45 -0.55 12.79
N GLU A 78 0.53 0.31 13.07
CA GLU A 78 0.38 1.76 12.84
C GLU A 78 0.17 2.10 11.35
N PHE A 79 0.86 1.40 10.45
CA PHE A 79 0.65 1.56 9.01
C PHE A 79 -0.77 1.14 8.60
N ALA A 80 -1.24 -0.03 9.06
CA ALA A 80 -2.57 -0.54 8.75
C ALA A 80 -3.69 0.40 9.24
N ILE A 81 -3.56 0.92 10.47
CA ILE A 81 -4.51 1.89 11.03
C ILE A 81 -4.58 3.13 10.13
N LYS A 82 -3.45 3.77 9.84
CA LYS A 82 -3.43 5.00 9.03
C LYS A 82 -3.96 4.79 7.62
N PHE A 83 -3.66 3.63 7.01
CA PHE A 83 -4.14 3.32 5.67
C PHE A 83 -5.66 3.13 5.65
N LEU A 84 -6.23 2.42 6.64
CA LEU A 84 -7.68 2.20 6.75
C LEU A 84 -8.44 3.49 7.10
N GLU A 85 -7.88 4.35 7.96
CA GLU A 85 -8.46 5.67 8.24
C GLU A 85 -8.61 6.50 6.96
N TYR A 86 -7.60 6.48 6.09
CA TYR A 86 -7.64 7.17 4.81
C TYR A 86 -8.61 6.51 3.82
N ASP A 87 -8.64 5.18 3.74
CA ASP A 87 -9.58 4.43 2.91
C ASP A 87 -11.04 4.75 3.26
N ILE A 88 -11.38 4.75 4.55
CA ILE A 88 -12.71 5.14 5.04
C ILE A 88 -13.04 6.58 4.63
N LYS A 89 -12.08 7.51 4.78
CA LYS A 89 -12.27 8.91 4.39
C LYS A 89 -12.56 9.04 2.89
N VAL A 90 -11.79 8.38 2.02
CA VAL A 90 -11.98 8.45 0.56
C VAL A 90 -13.27 7.77 0.13
N THR A 91 -13.64 6.66 0.75
CA THR A 91 -14.90 5.96 0.48
C THR A 91 -16.11 6.85 0.77
N LYS A 92 -16.12 7.56 1.91
CA LYS A 92 -17.15 8.56 2.24
C LYS A 92 -17.24 9.69 1.21
N MET A 93 -16.09 10.17 0.72
CA MET A 93 -16.08 11.16 -0.37
C MET A 93 -16.72 10.60 -1.65
N GLY A 94 -16.54 9.30 -1.91
CA GLY A 94 -17.19 8.56 -2.99
C GLY A 94 -18.71 8.54 -2.88
N GLU A 95 -19.23 8.21 -1.69
CA GLU A 95 -20.67 8.22 -1.38
C GLU A 95 -21.27 9.62 -1.59
N ASP A 96 -20.63 10.67 -1.06
CA ASP A 96 -21.08 12.05 -1.23
C ASP A 96 -21.08 12.50 -2.71
N MET A 97 -20.12 12.00 -3.50
CA MET A 97 -20.06 12.26 -4.94
C MET A 97 -21.17 11.53 -5.69
N ALA A 98 -21.48 10.28 -5.31
CA ALA A 98 -22.58 9.52 -5.88
C ALA A 98 -23.93 10.19 -5.59
N ALA A 99 -24.19 10.55 -4.33
CA ALA A 99 -25.41 11.26 -3.92
C ALA A 99 -25.59 12.59 -4.68
N ARG A 100 -24.50 13.34 -4.89
CA ARG A 100 -24.52 14.58 -5.69
C ARG A 100 -24.85 14.31 -7.17
N LYS A 101 -24.39 13.20 -7.75
CA LYS A 101 -24.73 12.82 -9.13
C LYS A 101 -26.17 12.36 -9.26
N GLU A 102 -26.69 11.62 -8.29
CA GLU A 102 -28.09 11.21 -8.22
C GLU A 102 -29.03 12.41 -8.10
N SER A 103 -28.71 13.39 -7.23
CA SER A 103 -29.46 14.64 -7.12
C SER A 103 -29.45 15.51 -8.39
N ARG A 104 -28.50 15.26 -9.31
CA ARG A 104 -28.35 15.93 -10.61
C ARG A 104 -28.95 15.14 -11.78
N GLY A 105 -29.67 14.03 -11.51
CA GLY A 105 -30.48 13.32 -12.49
C GLY A 105 -29.74 12.37 -13.43
N GLY A 106 -28.60 11.80 -13.03
CA GLY A 106 -27.83 10.88 -13.88
C GLY A 106 -27.78 9.44 -13.38
N TYR A 107 -28.75 8.61 -13.78
CA TYR A 107 -28.57 7.16 -13.83
C TYR A 107 -28.28 6.72 -15.26
N THR A 108 -27.16 6.02 -15.45
CA THR A 108 -27.07 4.75 -16.20
C THR A 108 -25.65 4.20 -16.04
N TYR A 109 -25.53 3.00 -15.50
CA TYR A 109 -24.50 2.05 -15.94
C TYR A 109 -25.25 0.89 -16.58
N VAL A 110 -24.96 0.68 -17.86
CA VAL A 110 -25.17 -0.61 -18.55
C VAL A 110 -23.99 -1.50 -18.23
#